data_AF-A0A7T3X1L1-F1
#
_entry.id   AF-A0A7T3X1L1-F1
#
_cell.length_a   1.000
_cell.length_b   1.000
_cell.length_c   1.000
_cell.angle_alpha   90.00
_cell.angle_beta   90.00
_cell.angle_gamma   90.00
#
_symmetry.space_group_name_H-M   'P 1'
#
loop_
_entity.id
_entity.type
_entity.pdbx_description
1 polymer ?
#
loop_
_entity_poly.entity_id
_entity_poly.type
_entity_poly.pdbx_seq_one_letter_code
_entity_poly.pdbx_strand_id
1 'polypeptide(L)'
;MVFLLMGGAYLRSRIKQAGKWDQETIVSFFLCQYCSGEYLPHFGHFFSECISRYWALDPDFDLQINGVIVLPDSGGHSKKYVNQCLDILKLSRKDILFITDLSIVDSIIVPEPGCIIGEQPQKYYIDFLKKHAKPELFINNLFPKKILVSRRSYKNVGRLAGMDYVTAELKTKGYFEFLPEKYTILQQIQFICSADDIVWEEGSAVHLLEILPYINSRQTLIMRRELTNFDYIKTIIEQKSPNTTTFSNVEFVEWSSSAPHNKMSKPIDFEEFIIFIKSQTGALLDKEKLIYESIFDELGFYLFESKQKNIKSDTLLTDIAKLIDRDFYTYNISTITRTNEVPSQGPKPIIAWCIDYPPKGTSNIVTHKDIDIHGWFLFVDSPLTAINASLKIVSDCGTTYEIFLNVNRPDVTKAILGNGIYSDELNNCGFRITVTYDKEYKVYLYNGNNRTLLSTIQVSN
;
A
#
# COMPACT_ATOMS: atom_id res chain seq x y z
N MET A 1 -17.54 -8.62 39.80
CA MET A 1 -16.33 -8.70 38.97
C MET A 1 -16.00 -7.30 38.46
N VAL A 2 -14.72 -6.90 38.55
CA VAL A 2 -14.22 -5.59 38.12
C VAL A 2 -13.48 -5.76 36.79
N PHE A 3 -13.87 -5.02 35.76
CA PHE A 3 -13.27 -5.11 34.42
C PHE A 3 -12.65 -3.79 33.97
N LEU A 4 -11.64 -3.85 33.10
CA LEU A 4 -11.02 -2.69 32.48
C LEU A 4 -11.54 -2.50 31.04
N LEU A 5 -11.96 -1.30 30.64
CA LEU A 5 -12.42 -1.04 29.26
C LEU A 5 -11.31 -0.41 28.40
N MET A 6 -10.96 -1.07 27.29
CA MET A 6 -10.04 -0.56 26.26
C MET A 6 -10.82 -0.14 25.00
N GLY A 7 -11.30 1.11 24.98
CA GLY A 7 -12.03 1.67 23.84
C GLY A 7 -12.07 3.21 23.81
N GLY A 8 -12.31 3.78 22.63
CA GLY A 8 -12.43 5.22 22.40
C GLY A 8 -13.80 5.75 22.83
N ALA A 9 -13.93 6.22 24.07
CA ALA A 9 -15.04 7.07 24.46
C ALA A 9 -14.62 8.54 24.29
N TYR A 10 -14.97 9.16 23.16
CA TYR A 10 -14.70 10.58 22.93
C TYR A 10 -15.66 11.43 23.78
N LEU A 11 -15.20 11.82 24.98
CA LEU A 11 -16.05 12.45 26.00
C LEU A 11 -16.00 14.00 25.97
N ARG A 12 -15.81 14.62 24.79
CA ARG A 12 -15.39 16.04 24.72
C ARG A 12 -16.37 17.09 24.20
N SER A 13 -17.59 16.79 23.76
CA SER A 13 -18.44 17.86 23.15
C SER A 13 -19.91 17.98 23.59
N ARG A 14 -20.42 17.19 24.56
CA ARG A 14 -21.83 17.34 25.01
C ARG A 14 -22.09 17.53 26.50
N ILE A 15 -21.05 17.56 27.35
CA ILE A 15 -21.24 17.84 28.79
C ILE A 15 -21.77 19.27 29.06
N LYS A 16 -21.64 20.20 28.12
CA LYS A 16 -22.12 21.58 28.31
C LYS A 16 -23.64 21.80 28.08
N GLN A 17 -24.44 20.79 27.71
CA GLN A 17 -25.82 21.06 27.26
C GLN A 17 -26.96 20.16 27.77
N ALA A 18 -26.78 19.30 28.77
CA ALA A 18 -27.93 18.59 29.33
C ALA A 18 -27.85 18.46 30.85
N GLY A 19 -28.98 18.76 31.52
CA GLY A 19 -29.14 18.79 32.97
C GLY A 19 -28.92 17.45 33.67
N LYS A 20 -29.24 17.38 34.97
CA LYS A 20 -29.03 16.20 35.83
C LYS A 20 -29.66 14.94 35.21
N TRP A 21 -28.87 13.90 35.00
CA TRP A 21 -29.32 12.55 34.63
C TRP A 21 -29.13 11.61 35.81
N ASP A 22 -30.01 10.61 35.97
CA ASP A 22 -29.88 9.55 36.96
C ASP A 22 -28.85 8.48 36.54
N GLN A 23 -28.35 7.72 37.52
CA GLN A 23 -27.29 6.72 37.33
C GLN A 23 -27.68 5.57 36.40
N GLU A 24 -28.97 5.21 36.29
CA GLU A 24 -29.43 4.12 35.43
C GLU A 24 -29.45 4.51 33.95
N THR A 25 -29.74 5.78 33.64
CA THR A 25 -29.68 6.29 32.26
C THR A 25 -28.23 6.43 31.74
N ILE A 26 -27.26 6.63 32.64
CA ILE A 26 -25.83 6.72 32.31
C ILE A 26 -25.27 5.39 31.78
N VAL A 27 -25.73 4.24 32.27
CA VAL A 27 -25.22 2.93 31.85
C VAL A 27 -25.72 2.53 30.46
N SER A 28 -26.93 2.96 30.08
CA SER A 28 -27.55 2.58 28.80
C SER A 28 -27.14 3.48 27.61
N PHE A 29 -26.79 4.75 27.87
CA PHE A 29 -26.46 5.72 26.80
C PHE A 29 -24.96 5.84 26.49
N PHE A 30 -24.07 5.61 27.47
CA PHE A 30 -22.62 5.80 27.28
C PHE A 30 -21.94 4.67 26.51
N LEU A 31 -22.53 3.48 26.47
CA LEU A 31 -21.99 2.32 25.74
C LEU A 31 -22.48 2.23 24.30
N CYS A 32 -23.56 2.93 23.91
CA CYS A 32 -24.26 2.62 22.66
C CYS A 32 -23.89 3.53 21.47
N GLN A 33 -23.36 4.74 21.68
CA GLN A 33 -23.19 5.70 20.56
C GLN A 33 -21.75 6.02 20.15
N TYR A 34 -20.76 5.64 20.96
CA TYR A 34 -19.32 5.74 20.60
C TYR A 34 -18.63 4.36 20.54
N CYS A 35 -19.34 3.31 20.97
CA CYS A 35 -18.97 1.92 20.71
C CYS A 35 -19.86 1.29 19.62
N SER A 36 -20.56 2.10 18.82
CA SER A 36 -21.08 1.63 17.55
C SER A 36 -19.88 1.31 16.67
N GLY A 37 -19.70 0.03 16.37
CA GLY A 37 -18.63 -0.52 15.54
C GLY A 37 -18.61 -0.03 14.08
N GLU A 38 -19.05 1.20 13.81
CA GLU A 38 -18.97 1.87 12.51
C GLU A 38 -17.69 2.73 12.38
N TYR A 39 -17.11 3.24 13.48
CA TYR A 39 -15.87 4.06 13.45
C TYR A 39 -14.59 3.32 13.91
N LEU A 40 -14.74 2.13 14.51
CA LEU A 40 -13.63 1.25 14.88
C LEU A 40 -12.97 0.40 13.76
N PRO A 41 -13.40 0.34 12.48
CA PRO A 41 -12.69 -0.47 11.49
C PRO A 41 -11.39 0.21 10.99
N HIS A 42 -11.15 1.47 11.39
CA HIS A 42 -10.07 2.27 10.85
C HIS A 42 -8.83 2.23 11.75
N PHE A 43 -7.73 1.74 11.16
CA PHE A 43 -6.37 1.69 11.71
C PHE A 43 -6.01 2.94 12.55
N GLY A 44 -6.29 4.15 12.07
CA GLY A 44 -5.94 5.38 12.79
C GLY A 44 -6.65 5.58 14.13
N HIS A 45 -7.94 5.26 14.21
CA HIS A 45 -8.73 5.42 15.45
C HIS A 45 -8.29 4.42 16.51
N PHE A 46 -7.98 3.18 16.13
CA PHE A 46 -7.43 2.20 17.07
C PHE A 46 -6.15 2.72 17.75
N PHE A 47 -5.18 3.17 16.93
CA PHE A 47 -3.90 3.64 17.45
C PHE A 47 -4.04 4.92 18.29
N SER A 48 -4.96 5.80 17.94
CA SER A 48 -5.12 7.08 18.63
C SER A 48 -5.95 7.01 19.91
N GLU A 49 -6.96 6.14 19.94
CA GLU A 49 -7.99 6.15 20.98
C GLU A 49 -7.91 4.94 21.92
N CYS A 50 -7.38 3.80 21.43
CA CYS A 50 -7.28 2.57 22.23
C CYS A 50 -5.88 2.39 22.83
N ILE A 51 -4.81 2.56 22.03
CA ILE A 51 -3.43 2.32 22.49
C ILE A 51 -3.03 3.29 23.61
N SER A 52 -3.54 4.52 23.58
CA SER A 52 -3.25 5.51 24.62
C SER A 52 -3.71 5.09 26.02
N ARG A 53 -4.48 4.01 26.17
CA ARG A 53 -4.93 3.46 27.45
C ARG A 53 -4.11 2.25 27.93
N TYR A 54 -3.19 1.74 27.12
CA TYR A 54 -2.43 0.53 27.42
C TYR A 54 -1.47 0.70 28.60
N TRP A 55 -1.18 1.94 29.02
CA TRP A 55 -0.42 2.18 30.24
C TRP A 55 -1.06 1.54 31.48
N ALA A 56 -2.39 1.41 31.51
CA ALA A 56 -3.10 0.76 32.61
C ALA A 56 -2.95 -0.77 32.61
N LEU A 57 -2.38 -1.34 31.54
CA LEU A 57 -2.05 -2.77 31.46
C LEU A 57 -0.64 -3.07 31.98
N ASP A 58 0.13 -2.03 32.34
CA ASP A 58 1.47 -2.21 32.89
C ASP A 58 1.38 -2.99 34.22
N PRO A 59 2.15 -4.09 34.39
CA PRO A 59 2.19 -4.84 35.65
C PRO A 59 2.51 -4.00 36.88
N ASP A 60 3.20 -2.87 36.73
CA ASP A 60 3.57 -1.99 37.85
C ASP A 60 2.35 -1.30 38.50
N PHE A 61 1.21 -1.23 37.81
CA PHE A 61 -0.01 -0.60 38.34
C PHE A 61 -0.81 -1.50 39.30
N ASP A 62 -0.48 -2.79 39.40
CA ASP A 62 -1.12 -3.81 40.26
C ASP A 62 -2.66 -3.68 40.37
N LEU A 63 -3.32 -3.45 39.23
CA LEU A 63 -4.76 -3.30 39.18
C LEU A 63 -5.44 -4.64 39.45
N GLN A 64 -6.25 -4.68 40.50
CA GLN A 64 -7.07 -5.84 40.86
C GLN A 64 -8.30 -5.92 39.94
N ILE A 65 -8.11 -6.45 38.73
CA ILE A 65 -9.16 -6.64 37.71
C ILE A 65 -9.33 -8.13 37.36
N ASN A 66 -10.57 -8.50 37.04
CA ASN A 66 -10.92 -9.86 36.61
C ASN A 66 -10.71 -10.09 35.10
N GLY A 67 -10.58 -9.01 34.33
CA GLY A 67 -10.35 -9.08 32.89
C GLY A 67 -10.32 -7.70 32.23
N VAL A 68 -9.93 -7.70 30.96
CA VAL A 68 -9.96 -6.51 30.08
C VAL A 68 -11.05 -6.72 29.04
N ILE A 69 -11.99 -5.80 28.98
CA ILE A 69 -13.04 -5.78 27.97
C ILE A 69 -12.54 -4.96 26.76
N VAL A 70 -12.64 -5.58 25.59
CA VAL A 70 -12.49 -4.93 24.30
C VAL A 70 -13.81 -5.08 23.56
N LEU A 71 -14.29 -3.97 23.01
CA LEU A 71 -15.47 -3.96 22.16
C LEU A 71 -14.98 -4.10 20.71
N PRO A 72 -15.20 -5.25 20.06
CA PRO A 72 -14.68 -5.48 18.73
C PRO A 72 -15.50 -4.72 17.68
N ASP A 73 -14.83 -4.39 16.57
CA ASP A 73 -15.49 -4.02 15.33
C ASP A 73 -16.20 -5.23 14.69
N SER A 74 -17.19 -4.96 13.85
CA SER A 74 -17.96 -5.99 13.14
C SER A 74 -17.10 -6.85 12.19
N GLY A 75 -15.93 -6.36 11.78
CA GLY A 75 -14.97 -7.07 10.91
C GLY A 75 -13.89 -7.87 11.63
N GLY A 76 -13.82 -7.82 12.97
CA GLY A 76 -12.81 -8.53 13.77
C GLY A 76 -11.36 -8.01 13.63
N HIS A 77 -11.16 -6.85 13.00
CA HIS A 77 -9.84 -6.24 12.86
C HIS A 77 -9.26 -5.76 14.21
N SER A 78 -10.13 -5.28 15.09
CA SER A 78 -9.83 -4.87 16.46
C SER A 78 -9.05 -5.95 17.24
N LYS A 79 -9.49 -7.20 17.18
CA LYS A 79 -8.81 -8.34 17.84
C LYS A 79 -7.37 -8.53 17.34
N LYS A 80 -7.17 -8.40 16.02
CA LYS A 80 -5.83 -8.48 15.42
C LYS A 80 -4.93 -7.36 15.93
N TYR A 81 -5.42 -6.12 15.93
CA TYR A 81 -4.63 -4.97 16.38
C TYR A 81 -4.30 -5.01 17.87
N VAL A 82 -5.25 -5.42 18.71
CA VAL A 82 -5.02 -5.62 20.15
C VAL A 82 -3.87 -6.58 20.38
N ASN A 83 -3.92 -7.78 19.80
CA ASN A 83 -2.89 -8.79 19.98
C ASN A 83 -1.53 -8.30 19.47
N GLN A 84 -1.48 -7.69 18.29
CA GLN A 84 -0.24 -7.15 17.73
C GLN A 84 0.37 -6.07 18.62
N CYS A 85 -0.44 -5.18 19.20
CA CYS A 85 0.07 -4.12 20.06
C CYS A 85 0.55 -4.64 21.41
N LEU A 86 -0.12 -5.65 21.97
CA LEU A 86 0.38 -6.36 23.16
C LEU A 86 1.74 -7.00 22.89
N ASP A 87 1.90 -7.68 21.74
CA ASP A 87 3.16 -8.31 21.33
C ASP A 87 4.30 -7.30 21.11
N ILE A 88 3.98 -6.14 20.51
CA ILE A 88 4.91 -5.03 20.29
C ILE A 88 5.36 -4.45 21.63
N LEU A 89 4.41 -4.20 22.54
CA LEU A 89 4.66 -3.63 23.87
C LEU A 89 5.11 -4.68 24.90
N LYS A 90 5.29 -5.95 24.51
CA LYS A 90 5.70 -7.05 25.40
C LYS A 90 4.79 -7.22 26.62
N LEU A 91 3.51 -6.92 26.45
CA LEU A 91 2.46 -7.15 27.43
C LEU A 91 1.84 -8.53 27.22
N SER A 92 1.57 -9.26 28.30
CA SER A 92 0.88 -10.56 28.23
C SER A 92 -0.34 -10.55 29.13
N ARG A 93 -1.51 -10.83 28.54
CA ARG A 93 -2.79 -10.93 29.23
C ARG A 93 -3.59 -12.10 28.68
N LYS A 94 -4.10 -12.95 29.57
CA LYS A 94 -4.91 -14.14 29.22
C LYS A 94 -6.42 -13.91 29.41
N ASP A 95 -6.76 -12.79 30.02
CA ASP A 95 -8.07 -12.39 30.51
C ASP A 95 -8.67 -11.25 29.68
N ILE A 96 -8.31 -11.19 28.39
CA ILE A 96 -8.93 -10.26 27.43
C ILE A 96 -10.23 -10.88 26.90
N LEU A 97 -11.32 -10.15 27.09
CA LEU A 97 -12.68 -10.52 26.69
C LEU A 97 -13.13 -9.61 25.54
N PHE A 98 -13.43 -10.21 24.40
CA PHE A 98 -14.05 -9.52 23.26
C PHE A 98 -15.55 -9.65 23.38
N ILE A 99 -16.23 -8.58 23.77
CA ILE A 99 -17.66 -8.59 24.06
C ILE A 99 -18.44 -8.12 22.83
N THR A 100 -19.18 -9.03 22.21
CA THR A 100 -20.01 -8.76 21.02
C THR A 100 -21.50 -8.58 21.32
N ASP A 101 -21.95 -9.06 22.47
CA ASP A 101 -23.33 -9.05 22.89
C ASP A 101 -23.56 -8.00 23.99
N LEU A 102 -24.80 -7.48 24.07
CA LEU A 102 -25.20 -6.61 25.17
C LEU A 102 -24.91 -7.31 26.50
N SER A 103 -24.02 -6.72 27.29
CA SER A 103 -23.47 -7.34 28.48
C SER A 103 -23.56 -6.40 29.68
N ILE A 104 -23.76 -6.97 30.86
CA ILE A 104 -23.80 -6.23 32.14
C ILE A 104 -22.63 -6.71 32.99
N VAL A 105 -21.93 -5.77 33.63
CA VAL A 105 -20.82 -6.05 34.56
C VAL A 105 -21.05 -5.31 35.87
N ASP A 106 -20.58 -5.89 36.99
CA ASP A 106 -20.78 -5.28 38.32
C ASP A 106 -20.01 -3.96 38.47
N SER A 107 -18.82 -3.88 37.88
CA SER A 107 -17.95 -2.69 37.94
C SER A 107 -17.04 -2.60 36.73
N ILE A 108 -16.87 -1.39 36.20
CA ILE A 108 -16.00 -1.10 35.07
C ILE A 108 -15.06 0.06 35.42
N ILE A 109 -13.76 -0.16 35.18
CA ILE A 109 -12.72 0.86 35.26
C ILE A 109 -12.42 1.31 33.83
N VAL A 110 -12.51 2.62 33.61
CA VAL A 110 -12.13 3.25 32.35
C VAL A 110 -10.89 4.09 32.63
N PRO A 111 -9.69 3.67 32.20
CA PRO A 111 -8.48 4.48 32.36
C PRO A 111 -8.65 5.84 31.70
N GLU A 112 -7.84 6.83 32.06
CA GLU A 112 -7.72 8.05 31.28
C GLU A 112 -6.82 7.82 30.05
N PRO A 113 -7.03 8.55 28.95
CA PRO A 113 -6.17 8.40 27.78
C PRO A 113 -4.83 9.06 28.07
N GLY A 114 -3.75 8.32 27.84
CA GLY A 114 -2.38 8.81 27.96
C GLY A 114 -2.02 9.86 26.91
N CYS A 115 -2.79 9.94 25.84
CA CYS A 115 -2.71 10.95 24.80
C CYS A 115 -4.12 11.14 24.24
N ILE A 116 -4.61 12.37 24.22
CA ILE A 116 -5.84 12.74 23.49
C ILE A 116 -5.40 13.21 22.11
N ILE A 117 -6.15 12.85 21.07
CA ILE A 117 -5.85 13.26 19.69
C ILE A 117 -5.68 14.79 19.62
N GLY A 118 -4.53 15.22 19.10
CA GLY A 118 -4.19 16.64 18.96
C GLY A 118 -3.66 17.30 20.25
N GLU A 119 -3.49 16.56 21.34
CA GLU A 119 -2.94 17.06 22.61
C GLU A 119 -1.63 16.40 22.97
N GLN A 120 -0.82 17.07 23.78
CA GLN A 120 0.46 16.54 24.23
C GLN A 120 0.28 15.26 25.05
N PRO A 121 1.09 14.21 24.79
CA PRO A 121 1.01 12.98 25.56
C PRO A 121 1.40 13.25 27.02
N GLN A 122 0.68 12.61 27.93
CA GLN A 122 0.94 12.71 29.36
C GLN A 122 2.28 12.05 29.71
N LYS A 123 2.97 12.59 30.72
CA LYS A 123 4.30 12.08 31.12
C LYS A 123 4.28 10.59 31.44
N TYR A 124 3.26 10.12 32.18
CA TYR A 124 3.14 8.71 32.55
C TYR A 124 3.01 7.80 31.31
N TYR A 125 2.38 8.28 30.25
CA TYR A 125 2.20 7.53 29.01
C TYR A 125 3.51 7.44 28.23
N ILE A 126 4.27 8.54 28.16
CA ILE A 126 5.61 8.53 27.56
C ILE A 126 6.55 7.59 28.33
N ASP A 127 6.52 7.61 29.65
CA ASP A 127 7.34 6.72 30.48
C ASP A 127 6.97 5.24 30.25
N PHE A 128 5.68 4.93 30.17
CA PHE A 128 5.19 3.61 29.76
C PHE A 128 5.72 3.19 28.38
N LEU A 129 5.61 4.05 27.36
CA LEU A 129 6.11 3.74 26.02
C LEU A 129 7.63 3.56 25.98
N LYS A 130 8.40 4.36 26.74
CA LYS A 130 9.86 4.16 26.87
C LYS A 130 10.20 2.81 27.49
N LYS A 131 9.44 2.39 28.50
CA LYS A 131 9.63 1.11 29.18
C LYS A 131 9.35 -0.08 28.25
N HIS A 132 8.26 -0.02 27.48
CA HIS A 132 7.72 -1.18 26.78
C HIS A 132 8.00 -1.22 25.28
N ALA A 133 7.89 -0.10 24.56
CA ALA A 133 8.05 -0.08 23.12
C ALA A 133 9.51 -0.25 22.69
N LYS A 134 10.46 0.36 23.41
CA LYS A 134 11.93 0.25 23.16
C LYS A 134 12.30 0.33 21.67
N PRO A 135 12.13 1.51 21.01
CA PRO A 135 12.34 1.68 19.58
C PRO A 135 13.68 1.15 19.04
N GLU A 136 14.72 1.19 19.86
CA GLU A 136 16.05 0.66 19.55
C GLU A 136 16.04 -0.84 19.19
N LEU A 137 15.07 -1.61 19.68
CA LEU A 137 14.92 -3.03 19.36
C LEU A 137 14.27 -3.28 17.99
N PHE A 138 13.67 -2.27 17.39
CA PHE A 138 13.06 -2.37 16.05
C PHE A 138 14.01 -1.93 14.93
N ILE A 139 15.17 -1.37 15.26
CA ILE A 139 16.16 -0.93 14.28
C ILE A 139 16.72 -2.15 13.54
N ASN A 140 16.64 -2.12 12.22
CA ASN A 140 17.22 -3.11 11.34
C ASN A 140 18.09 -2.42 10.28
N ASN A 141 19.39 -2.71 10.28
CA ASN A 141 20.35 -2.09 9.36
C ASN A 141 20.16 -2.49 7.89
N LEU A 142 19.36 -3.53 7.61
CA LEU A 142 18.99 -3.91 6.25
C LEU A 142 17.86 -3.03 5.69
N PHE A 143 17.17 -2.26 6.53
CA PHE A 143 16.07 -1.41 6.10
C PHE A 143 16.59 -0.06 5.56
N PRO A 144 15.85 0.57 4.63
CA PRO A 144 16.26 1.84 4.03
C PRO A 144 16.38 2.96 5.06
N LYS A 145 17.43 3.79 4.91
CA LYS A 145 17.67 4.96 5.77
C LYS A 145 16.85 6.20 5.40
N LYS A 146 16.35 6.24 4.17
CA LYS A 146 15.45 7.29 3.69
C LYS A 146 14.18 6.64 3.17
N ILE A 147 13.04 7.06 3.68
CA ILE A 147 11.75 6.51 3.25
C ILE A 147 10.75 7.62 2.91
N LEU A 148 9.95 7.36 1.88
CA LEU A 148 8.71 8.08 1.60
C LEU A 148 7.55 7.17 2.02
N VAL A 149 6.80 7.57 3.03
CA VAL A 149 5.55 6.91 3.42
C VAL A 149 4.47 7.33 2.42
N SER A 150 4.27 6.50 1.40
CA SER A 150 3.45 6.78 0.23
C SER A 150 1.99 6.36 0.43
N ARG A 151 1.08 7.14 -0.15
CA ARG A 151 -0.36 6.83 -0.25
C ARG A 151 -0.79 6.50 -1.68
N ARG A 152 0.13 6.06 -2.55
CA ARG A 152 -0.17 5.73 -3.96
C ARG A 152 -1.40 4.81 -4.12
N SER A 153 -1.56 3.81 -3.26
CA SER A 153 -2.71 2.88 -3.28
C SER A 153 -4.05 3.52 -2.92
N TYR A 154 -4.05 4.77 -2.45
CA TYR A 154 -5.21 5.54 -2.01
C TYR A 154 -5.44 6.79 -2.89
N LYS A 155 -4.97 6.77 -4.14
CA LYS A 155 -5.07 7.88 -5.11
C LYS A 155 -6.47 8.49 -5.22
N ASN A 156 -7.51 7.66 -5.13
CA ASN A 156 -8.91 8.08 -5.26
C ASN A 156 -9.62 8.38 -3.94
N VAL A 157 -8.93 8.29 -2.79
CA VAL A 157 -9.54 8.41 -1.45
C VAL A 157 -8.62 9.16 -0.48
N GLY A 158 -8.29 10.41 -0.84
CA GLY A 158 -7.54 11.32 0.02
C GLY A 158 -6.03 11.23 -0.19
N ARG A 159 -5.55 11.98 -1.20
CA ARG A 159 -4.16 12.10 -1.63
C ARG A 159 -3.86 13.54 -2.05
N LEU A 160 -2.59 13.94 -2.11
CA LEU A 160 -2.16 15.17 -2.80
C LEU A 160 -1.83 14.83 -4.26
N ALA A 161 -2.35 15.62 -5.20
CA ALA A 161 -2.13 15.45 -6.64
C ALA A 161 -0.66 15.73 -7.02
N GLY A 162 -0.13 15.00 -7.99
CA GLY A 162 1.26 15.11 -8.44
C GLY A 162 2.26 14.29 -7.64
N MET A 163 1.82 13.59 -6.58
CA MET A 163 2.71 12.88 -5.65
C MET A 163 3.41 11.68 -6.27
N ASP A 164 2.89 11.10 -7.35
CA ASP A 164 3.64 10.04 -8.02
C ASP A 164 4.93 10.59 -8.69
N TYR A 165 4.90 11.83 -9.20
CA TYR A 165 6.07 12.48 -9.81
C TYR A 165 7.10 12.83 -8.74
N VAL A 166 6.63 13.40 -7.63
CA VAL A 166 7.43 13.64 -6.44
C VAL A 166 8.10 12.34 -5.97
N THR A 167 7.35 11.24 -5.93
CA THR A 167 7.88 9.92 -5.52
C THR A 167 9.02 9.45 -6.42
N ALA A 168 8.89 9.62 -7.74
CA ALA A 168 9.93 9.23 -8.68
C ALA A 168 11.21 10.06 -8.52
N GLU A 169 11.06 11.37 -8.33
CA GLU A 169 12.21 12.25 -8.09
C GLU A 169 12.88 11.97 -6.74
N LEU A 170 12.10 11.66 -5.69
CA LEU A 170 12.64 11.23 -4.40
C LEU A 170 13.42 9.91 -4.50
N LYS A 171 12.98 8.96 -5.33
CA LYS A 171 13.75 7.72 -5.58
C LYS A 171 15.14 8.01 -6.14
N THR A 172 15.29 9.03 -7.00
CA THR A 172 16.62 9.44 -7.49
C THR A 172 17.54 9.97 -6.39
N LYS A 173 16.98 10.38 -5.25
CA LYS A 173 17.70 10.86 -4.04
C LYS A 173 17.87 9.79 -2.97
N GLY A 174 17.59 8.53 -3.33
CA GLY A 174 17.77 7.37 -2.46
C GLY A 174 16.63 7.12 -1.48
N TYR A 175 15.47 7.76 -1.65
CA TYR A 175 14.29 7.42 -0.86
C TYR A 175 13.69 6.10 -1.36
N PHE A 176 13.42 5.20 -0.43
CA PHE A 176 12.60 4.03 -0.68
C PHE A 176 11.13 4.41 -0.56
N GLU A 177 10.32 4.05 -1.55
CA GLU A 177 8.88 4.21 -1.48
C GLU A 177 8.28 3.10 -0.60
N PHE A 178 7.91 3.46 0.61
CA PHE A 178 7.28 2.60 1.58
C PHE A 178 5.75 2.72 1.46
N LEU A 179 5.11 1.62 1.07
CA LEU A 179 3.66 1.46 0.96
C LEU A 179 3.15 0.66 2.17
N PRO A 180 2.62 1.32 3.23
CA PRO A 180 2.38 0.68 4.52
C PRO A 180 1.46 -0.56 4.44
N GLU A 181 0.47 -0.54 3.55
CA GLU A 181 -0.53 -1.59 3.36
C GLU A 181 0.07 -2.92 2.88
N LYS A 182 1.31 -2.91 2.37
CA LYS A 182 2.04 -4.13 1.96
C LYS A 182 2.77 -4.82 3.10
N TYR A 183 2.79 -4.23 4.30
CA TYR A 183 3.61 -4.69 5.41
C TYR A 183 2.80 -4.89 6.70
N THR A 184 3.25 -5.82 7.53
CA THR A 184 2.71 -6.01 8.88
C THR A 184 3.03 -4.82 9.78
N ILE A 185 2.23 -4.56 10.83
CA ILE A 185 2.46 -3.45 11.77
C ILE A 185 3.89 -3.45 12.33
N LEU A 186 4.40 -4.63 12.70
CA LEU A 186 5.77 -4.77 13.18
C LEU A 186 6.79 -4.30 12.12
N GLN A 187 6.66 -4.74 10.87
CA GLN A 187 7.53 -4.28 9.78
C GLN A 187 7.41 -2.78 9.54
N GLN A 188 6.20 -2.22 9.62
CA GLN A 188 5.98 -0.78 9.48
C GLN A 188 6.73 0.00 10.57
N ILE A 189 6.68 -0.46 11.83
CA ILE A 189 7.47 0.11 12.93
C ILE A 189 8.98 -0.04 12.67
N GLN A 190 9.43 -1.19 12.17
CA GLN A 190 10.84 -1.40 11.81
C GLN A 190 11.31 -0.42 10.72
N PHE A 191 10.51 -0.15 9.68
CA PHE A 191 10.83 0.89 8.69
C PHE A 191 10.98 2.26 9.35
N ILE A 192 10.01 2.66 10.17
CA ILE A 192 10.00 3.96 10.85
C ILE A 192 11.22 4.10 11.78
N CYS A 193 11.48 3.12 12.64
CA CYS A 193 12.58 3.17 13.60
C CYS A 193 13.96 3.06 12.95
N SER A 194 14.06 2.44 11.76
CA SER A 194 15.35 2.25 11.07
C SER A 194 15.77 3.43 10.19
N ALA A 195 14.83 4.29 9.80
CA ALA A 195 15.05 5.41 8.91
C ALA A 195 15.65 6.61 9.65
N ASP A 196 16.58 7.32 9.00
CA ASP A 196 17.15 8.57 9.48
C ASP A 196 16.33 9.78 8.98
N ASP A 197 15.61 9.60 7.87
CA ASP A 197 14.85 10.64 7.19
C ASP A 197 13.56 10.09 6.59
N ILE A 198 12.44 10.68 6.97
CA ILE A 198 11.10 10.20 6.65
C ILE A 198 10.29 11.34 6.03
N VAL A 199 9.87 11.15 4.78
CA VAL A 199 8.88 11.98 4.13
C VAL A 199 7.51 11.31 4.28
N TRP A 200 6.56 12.00 4.89
CA TRP A 200 5.19 11.53 5.07
C TRP A 200 4.29 12.18 4.04
N GLU A 201 3.61 11.35 3.25
CA GLU A 201 2.37 11.76 2.63
C GLU A 201 1.23 11.62 3.66
N GLU A 202 0.61 12.74 4.03
CA GLU A 202 -0.30 12.81 5.17
C GLU A 202 -1.44 11.78 5.11
N GLY A 203 -1.51 10.91 6.13
CA GLY A 203 -2.52 9.85 6.21
C GLY A 203 -2.42 8.99 7.45
N SER A 204 -3.19 7.90 7.47
CA SER A 204 -3.40 7.08 8.66
C SER A 204 -2.13 6.37 9.18
N ALA A 205 -1.11 6.19 8.35
CA ALA A 205 0.15 5.58 8.74
C ALA A 205 0.87 6.36 9.87
N VAL A 206 0.61 7.67 9.98
CA VAL A 206 1.17 8.53 11.04
C VAL A 206 0.74 8.07 12.43
N HIS A 207 -0.46 7.49 12.57
CA HIS A 207 -0.95 7.03 13.87
C HIS A 207 -0.11 5.89 14.47
N LEU A 208 0.73 5.20 13.67
CA LEU A 208 1.71 4.26 14.23
C LEU A 208 2.64 4.91 15.24
N LEU A 209 2.92 6.20 15.09
CA LEU A 209 3.81 6.91 16.02
C LEU A 209 3.23 6.98 17.45
N GLU A 210 1.93 6.75 17.63
CA GLU A 210 1.28 6.73 18.94
C GLU A 210 1.78 5.59 19.84
N ILE A 211 2.27 4.49 19.26
CA ILE A 211 2.84 3.35 20.01
C ILE A 211 4.34 3.54 20.31
N LEU A 212 4.95 4.61 19.81
CA LEU A 212 6.37 4.91 20.02
C LEU A 212 6.52 6.10 20.98
N PRO A 213 7.54 6.11 21.87
CA PRO A 213 7.79 7.24 22.75
C PRO A 213 8.28 8.45 21.94
N TYR A 214 9.41 8.30 21.25
CA TYR A 214 10.03 9.29 20.38
C TYR A 214 10.73 8.58 19.22
N ILE A 215 10.88 9.27 18.09
CA ILE A 215 11.66 8.80 16.94
C ILE A 215 12.79 9.78 16.65
N ASN A 216 13.99 9.25 16.43
CA ASN A 216 15.21 10.05 16.21
C ASN A 216 15.52 10.17 14.72
N SER A 217 14.54 10.66 13.96
CA SER A 217 14.61 10.77 12.50
C SER A 217 14.13 12.15 12.08
N ARG A 218 14.74 12.72 11.04
CA ARG A 218 14.24 13.95 10.41
C ARG A 218 12.89 13.67 9.77
N GLN A 219 11.90 14.52 10.03
CA GLN A 219 10.54 14.33 9.52
C GLN A 219 10.18 15.46 8.56
N THR A 220 9.66 15.09 7.40
CA THR A 220 9.05 16.01 6.44
C THR A 220 7.60 15.58 6.23
N LEU A 221 6.63 16.40 6.61
CA LEU A 221 5.21 16.13 6.40
C LEU A 221 4.70 16.92 5.20
N ILE A 222 4.11 16.23 4.24
CA ILE A 222 3.37 16.83 3.13
C ILE A 222 1.89 16.66 3.45
N MET A 223 1.23 17.75 3.86
CA MET A 223 -0.20 17.75 4.13
C MET A 223 -0.99 17.65 2.84
N ARG A 224 -2.15 17.00 2.94
CA ARG A 224 -3.18 16.95 1.91
C ARG A 224 -4.46 17.67 2.35
N ARG A 225 -4.54 18.14 3.59
CA ARG A 225 -5.68 18.88 4.14
C ARG A 225 -5.20 20.22 4.69
N GLU A 226 -6.03 21.25 4.59
CA GLU A 226 -5.74 22.55 5.20
C GLU A 226 -5.57 22.44 6.72
N LEU A 227 -4.62 23.20 7.27
CA LEU A 227 -4.24 23.17 8.70
C LEU A 227 -5.42 23.43 9.64
N THR A 228 -6.39 24.23 9.22
CA THR A 228 -7.55 24.64 10.03
C THR A 228 -8.50 23.49 10.37
N ASN A 229 -8.46 22.39 9.61
CA ASN A 229 -9.44 21.31 9.72
C ASN A 229 -8.87 20.01 10.31
N PHE A 230 -7.55 19.78 10.25
CA PHE A 230 -6.94 18.47 10.55
C PHE A 230 -5.50 18.56 11.10
N ASP A 231 -5.25 19.50 12.01
CA ASP A 231 -3.94 19.70 12.66
C ASP A 231 -3.44 18.48 13.44
N TYR A 232 -4.32 17.59 13.90
CA TYR A 232 -3.92 16.47 14.77
C TYR A 232 -2.87 15.53 14.15
N ILE A 233 -2.86 15.30 12.83
CA ILE A 233 -1.83 14.44 12.19
C ILE A 233 -0.45 15.08 12.32
N LYS A 234 -0.37 16.39 12.06
CA LYS A 234 0.85 17.17 12.26
C LYS A 234 1.28 17.12 13.72
N THR A 235 0.32 17.30 14.63
CA THR A 235 0.57 17.24 16.07
C THR A 235 1.16 15.90 16.52
N ILE A 236 0.67 14.76 16.01
CA ILE A 236 1.24 13.43 16.32
C ILE A 236 2.73 13.37 15.95
N ILE A 237 3.11 13.86 14.76
CA ILE A 237 4.52 13.80 14.33
C ILE A 237 5.38 14.75 15.18
N GLU A 238 4.92 15.99 15.39
CA GLU A 238 5.65 17.03 16.14
C GLU A 238 5.90 16.63 17.60
N GLN A 239 5.00 15.86 18.20
CA GLN A 239 5.15 15.32 19.56
C GLN A 239 6.21 14.24 19.67
N LYS A 240 6.43 13.49 18.59
CA LYS A 240 7.30 12.31 18.57
C LYS A 240 8.66 12.60 17.96
N SER A 241 8.75 13.63 17.12
CA SER A 241 9.99 14.14 16.55
C SER A 241 10.01 15.68 16.58
N PRO A 242 10.94 16.30 17.35
CA PRO A 242 11.09 17.75 17.36
C PRO A 242 11.64 18.29 16.03
N ASN A 243 12.23 17.44 15.19
CA ASN A 243 12.82 17.81 13.89
C ASN A 243 11.82 17.59 12.75
N THR A 244 10.65 18.24 12.85
CA THR A 244 9.57 18.11 11.88
C THR A 244 9.41 19.39 11.06
N THR A 245 9.34 19.25 9.74
CA THR A 245 9.05 20.34 8.81
C THR A 245 7.84 19.97 7.97
N THR A 246 6.91 20.91 7.77
CA THR A 246 5.59 20.61 7.19
C THR A 246 5.29 21.53 6.01
N PHE A 247 4.82 20.97 4.90
CA PHE A 247 4.18 21.70 3.82
C PHE A 247 2.68 21.56 3.95
N SER A 248 1.96 22.70 3.95
CA SER A 248 0.51 22.72 4.15
C SER A 248 -0.23 23.72 3.28
N ASN A 249 0.45 24.36 2.33
CA ASN A 249 -0.18 25.29 1.40
C ASN A 249 -0.88 24.50 0.28
N VAL A 250 -2.00 23.86 0.64
CA VAL A 250 -2.76 22.95 -0.20
C VAL A 250 -4.24 23.30 -0.16
N GLU A 251 -4.94 23.06 -1.27
CA GLU A 251 -6.38 23.26 -1.39
C GLU A 251 -7.08 21.98 -1.85
N PHE A 252 -8.35 21.82 -1.49
CA PHE A 252 -9.16 20.73 -2.02
C PHE A 252 -9.52 20.97 -3.49
N VAL A 253 -9.55 19.88 -4.25
CA VAL A 253 -10.05 19.89 -5.62
C VAL A 253 -11.57 20.17 -5.60
N GLU A 254 -12.00 21.27 -6.24
CA GLU A 254 -13.32 21.91 -6.05
C GLU A 254 -14.54 21.02 -6.35
N TRP A 255 -14.42 20.01 -7.23
CA TRP A 255 -15.56 19.15 -7.58
C TRP A 255 -15.80 17.99 -6.59
N SER A 256 -14.98 17.85 -5.55
CA SER A 256 -15.07 16.68 -4.68
C SER A 256 -16.32 16.68 -3.81
N SER A 257 -17.26 15.79 -4.12
CA SER A 257 -18.42 15.48 -3.26
C SER A 257 -18.10 14.55 -2.10
N SER A 258 -16.92 13.94 -2.11
CA SER A 258 -16.41 13.14 -1.03
C SER A 258 -16.33 13.95 0.27
N ALA A 259 -16.50 13.30 1.42
CA ALA A 259 -16.28 13.95 2.70
C ALA A 259 -14.83 14.51 2.79
N PRO A 260 -14.59 15.61 3.53
CA PRO A 260 -13.28 16.28 3.60
C PRO A 260 -12.08 15.36 3.83
N HIS A 261 -12.26 14.26 4.57
CA HIS A 261 -11.20 13.29 4.86
C HIS A 261 -10.78 12.43 3.65
N ASN A 262 -11.62 12.30 2.63
CA ASN A 262 -11.38 11.52 1.41
C ASN A 262 -11.18 12.39 0.16
N LYS A 263 -11.23 13.73 0.29
CA LYS A 263 -11.00 14.65 -0.83
C LYS A 263 -9.55 14.60 -1.26
N MET A 264 -9.34 14.62 -2.58
CA MET A 264 -8.05 14.94 -3.14
C MET A 264 -7.76 16.44 -3.01
N SER A 265 -6.48 16.76 -2.88
CA SER A 265 -5.99 18.13 -2.82
C SER A 265 -4.83 18.33 -3.80
N LYS A 266 -4.41 19.59 -3.93
CA LYS A 266 -3.22 19.98 -4.69
C LYS A 266 -2.50 21.13 -4.02
N PRO A 267 -1.20 21.36 -4.32
CA PRO A 267 -0.52 22.58 -3.89
C PRO A 267 -1.23 23.84 -4.42
N ILE A 268 -1.39 24.85 -3.58
CA ILE A 268 -1.88 26.17 -4.01
C ILE A 268 -0.82 26.87 -4.85
N ASP A 269 0.45 26.79 -4.41
CA ASP A 269 1.61 27.29 -5.15
C ASP A 269 2.59 26.14 -5.42
N PHE A 270 2.68 25.74 -6.69
CA PHE A 270 3.61 24.71 -7.13
C PHE A 270 5.07 25.13 -6.98
N GLU A 271 5.42 26.41 -7.13
CA GLU A 271 6.81 26.87 -6.95
C GLU A 271 7.23 26.75 -5.49
N GLU A 272 6.36 27.17 -4.57
CA GLU A 272 6.60 27.01 -3.14
C GLU A 272 6.78 25.54 -2.78
N PHE A 273 5.92 24.66 -3.31
CA PHE A 273 6.03 23.22 -3.09
C PHE A 273 7.33 22.63 -3.65
N ILE A 274 7.77 23.06 -4.84
CA ILE A 274 9.04 22.64 -5.44
C ILE A 274 10.23 23.10 -4.57
N ILE A 275 10.22 24.36 -4.13
CA ILE A 275 11.24 24.91 -3.23
C ILE A 275 11.28 24.11 -1.92
N PHE A 276 10.10 23.81 -1.36
CA PHE A 276 9.98 22.99 -0.15
C PHE A 276 10.61 21.61 -0.36
N ILE A 277 10.19 20.85 -1.37
CA ILE A 277 10.70 19.51 -1.64
C ILE A 277 12.22 19.53 -1.87
N LYS A 278 12.73 20.49 -2.64
CA LYS A 278 14.17 20.68 -2.86
C LYS A 278 14.92 20.94 -1.56
N SER A 279 14.41 21.83 -0.71
CA SER A 279 15.06 22.19 0.56
C SER A 279 15.13 21.02 1.53
N GLN A 280 14.07 20.19 1.60
CA GLN A 280 13.99 19.10 2.56
C GLN A 280 14.72 17.85 2.06
N THR A 281 14.64 17.54 0.77
CA THR A 281 15.03 16.23 0.23
C THR A 281 16.17 16.29 -0.79
N GLY A 282 16.47 17.48 -1.32
CA GLY A 282 17.40 17.67 -2.43
C GLY A 282 16.87 17.22 -3.79
N ALA A 283 15.62 16.75 -3.88
CA ALA A 283 14.96 16.43 -5.15
C ALA A 283 14.69 17.69 -5.97
N LEU A 284 14.92 17.60 -7.28
CA LEU A 284 14.67 18.70 -8.21
C LEU A 284 13.44 18.34 -9.03
N LEU A 285 12.35 19.04 -8.77
CA LEU A 285 11.11 18.84 -9.49
C LEU A 285 11.05 19.80 -10.67
N ASP A 286 10.73 19.27 -11.85
CA ASP A 286 10.34 20.07 -13.00
C ASP A 286 8.91 20.57 -12.83
N LYS A 287 8.71 21.88 -12.94
CA LYS A 287 7.42 22.51 -12.69
C LYS A 287 6.35 22.05 -13.68
N GLU A 288 6.67 21.97 -14.96
CA GLU A 288 5.71 21.59 -15.99
C GLU A 288 5.28 20.14 -15.78
N LYS A 289 6.23 19.23 -15.54
CA LYS A 289 5.93 17.82 -15.27
C LYS A 289 5.06 17.64 -14.02
N LEU A 290 5.34 18.38 -12.96
CA LEU A 290 4.56 18.32 -11.73
C LEU A 290 3.13 18.83 -11.93
N ILE A 291 2.95 19.93 -12.67
CA ILE A 291 1.62 20.45 -13.02
C ILE A 291 0.87 19.45 -13.89
N TYR A 292 1.52 18.86 -14.89
CA TYR A 292 0.90 17.85 -15.73
C TYR A 292 0.44 16.64 -14.92
N GLU A 293 1.28 16.13 -14.03
CA GLU A 293 0.92 15.01 -13.15
C GLU A 293 -0.25 15.37 -12.23
N SER A 294 -0.27 16.57 -11.65
CA SER A 294 -1.41 17.04 -10.85
C SER A 294 -2.71 17.04 -11.64
N ILE A 295 -2.68 17.55 -12.88
CA ILE A 295 -3.86 17.58 -13.77
C ILE A 295 -4.35 16.16 -14.07
N PHE A 296 -3.44 15.22 -14.34
CA PHE A 296 -3.81 13.83 -14.59
C PHE A 296 -4.46 13.18 -13.37
N ASP A 297 -3.91 13.41 -12.18
CA ASP A 297 -4.50 12.95 -10.93
C ASP A 297 -5.91 13.53 -10.76
N GLU A 298 -6.07 14.84 -10.90
CA GLU A 298 -7.35 15.57 -10.83
C GLU A 298 -8.40 14.97 -11.77
N LEU A 299 -8.06 14.75 -13.03
CA LEU A 299 -8.95 14.12 -14.01
C LEU A 299 -9.32 12.68 -13.64
N GLY A 300 -8.36 11.89 -13.16
CA GLY A 300 -8.59 10.52 -12.68
C GLY A 300 -9.56 10.47 -11.52
N PHE A 301 -9.40 11.39 -10.58
CA PHE A 301 -10.30 11.52 -9.44
C PHE A 301 -11.72 11.94 -9.86
N TYR A 302 -11.87 12.89 -10.79
CA TYR A 302 -13.18 13.27 -11.32
C TYR A 302 -13.89 12.12 -12.02
N LEU A 303 -13.16 11.32 -12.79
CA LEU A 303 -13.70 10.13 -13.44
C LEU A 303 -14.15 9.08 -12.41
N PHE A 304 -13.38 8.89 -11.35
CA PHE A 304 -13.74 7.99 -10.25
C PHE A 304 -15.04 8.43 -9.55
N GLU A 305 -15.16 9.70 -9.16
CA GLU A 305 -16.37 10.21 -8.51
C GLU A 305 -17.59 10.18 -9.44
N SER A 306 -17.41 10.48 -10.73
CA SER A 306 -18.49 10.43 -11.73
C SER A 306 -19.05 9.02 -11.88
N LYS A 307 -18.18 7.99 -11.88
CA LYS A 307 -18.58 6.58 -11.89
C LYS A 307 -19.36 6.20 -10.63
N GLN A 308 -18.92 6.63 -9.45
CA GLN A 308 -19.65 6.36 -8.20
C GLN A 308 -21.06 6.95 -8.17
N LYS A 309 -21.27 8.09 -8.84
CA LYS A 309 -22.57 8.75 -8.92
C LYS A 309 -23.51 8.20 -10.00
N ASN A 310 -23.16 7.11 -10.68
CA ASN A 310 -23.94 6.55 -11.80
C ASN A 310 -24.27 7.56 -12.90
N ILE A 311 -23.41 8.58 -13.11
CA ILE A 311 -23.55 9.47 -14.26
C ILE A 311 -23.30 8.61 -15.51
N LYS A 312 -24.28 8.57 -16.44
CA LYS A 312 -24.22 7.73 -17.64
C LYS A 312 -22.86 7.89 -18.34
N SER A 313 -22.25 6.76 -18.72
CA SER A 313 -20.96 6.75 -19.42
C SER A 313 -21.09 7.46 -20.76
N ASP A 314 -20.73 8.73 -20.78
CA ASP A 314 -20.58 9.48 -22.01
C ASP A 314 -19.31 8.99 -22.73
N THR A 315 -19.35 8.93 -24.06
CA THR A 315 -18.19 8.62 -24.91
C THR A 315 -16.97 9.47 -24.52
N LEU A 316 -17.21 10.73 -24.14
CA LEU A 316 -16.20 11.65 -23.64
C LEU A 316 -15.46 11.15 -22.38
N LEU A 317 -16.17 10.58 -21.39
CA LEU A 317 -15.54 10.08 -20.16
C LEU A 317 -14.66 8.86 -20.44
N THR A 318 -15.05 8.05 -21.44
CA THR A 318 -14.25 6.90 -21.88
C THR A 318 -12.99 7.34 -22.61
N ASP A 319 -13.06 8.40 -23.43
CA ASP A 319 -11.91 8.93 -24.13
C ASP A 319 -10.96 9.70 -23.21
N ILE A 320 -11.49 10.45 -22.23
CA ILE A 320 -10.67 11.02 -21.14
C ILE A 320 -10.01 9.89 -20.36
N ALA A 321 -10.75 8.83 -19.99
CA ALA A 321 -10.17 7.68 -19.29
C ALA A 321 -8.99 7.07 -20.06
N LYS A 322 -9.08 6.91 -21.38
CA LYS A 322 -7.95 6.43 -22.21
C LYS A 322 -6.77 7.40 -22.23
N LEU A 323 -7.01 8.71 -22.16
CA LEU A 323 -5.96 9.73 -22.17
C LEU A 323 -5.21 9.82 -20.83
N ILE A 324 -5.92 9.56 -19.73
CA ILE A 324 -5.38 9.58 -18.37
C ILE A 324 -4.88 8.22 -17.88
N ASP A 325 -5.27 7.12 -18.54
CA ASP A 325 -4.80 5.77 -18.25
C ASP A 325 -3.32 5.69 -18.63
N ARG A 326 -2.49 6.07 -17.66
CA ARG A 326 -1.07 6.10 -17.80
C ARG A 326 -0.46 5.56 -16.52
N ASP A 327 0.27 4.46 -16.66
CA ASP A 327 1.28 4.04 -15.69
C ASP A 327 2.51 4.93 -15.86
N PHE A 328 2.40 6.20 -15.47
CA PHE A 328 3.57 7.04 -15.20
C PHE A 328 4.23 6.40 -14.00
N TYR A 329 5.29 5.61 -14.21
CA TYR A 329 6.69 5.91 -13.86
C TYR A 329 7.60 4.93 -14.58
N THR A 330 8.31 5.50 -15.56
CA THR A 330 9.21 4.90 -16.55
C THR A 330 8.57 3.90 -17.50
N TYR A 331 8.09 4.40 -18.63
CA TYR A 331 8.19 3.65 -19.88
C TYR A 331 9.32 4.24 -20.71
N ASN A 332 10.21 3.37 -21.20
CA ASN A 332 11.01 3.71 -22.37
C ASN A 332 10.21 3.22 -23.58
N ILE A 333 10.13 4.05 -24.62
CA ILE A 333 9.80 3.51 -25.94
C ILE A 333 11.07 2.79 -26.37
N SER A 334 11.07 1.48 -26.23
CA SER A 334 12.16 0.67 -26.72
C SER A 334 11.81 0.21 -28.12
N THR A 335 12.73 0.37 -29.06
CA THR A 335 12.66 -0.37 -30.31
C THR A 335 13.04 -1.82 -29.99
N ILE A 336 12.08 -2.72 -30.16
CA ILE A 336 12.30 -4.15 -29.99
C ILE A 336 12.41 -4.80 -31.36
N THR A 337 13.48 -5.55 -31.57
CA THR A 337 13.69 -6.37 -32.76
C THR A 337 13.66 -7.84 -32.38
N ARG A 338 12.73 -8.59 -32.94
CA ARG A 338 12.63 -10.04 -32.76
C ARG A 338 13.00 -10.80 -34.03
N THR A 339 13.99 -11.67 -33.93
CA THR A 339 14.36 -12.65 -34.96
C THR A 339 13.98 -14.06 -34.50
N ASN A 340 13.45 -14.85 -35.43
CA ASN A 340 13.36 -16.30 -35.25
C ASN A 340 14.57 -16.91 -35.93
N GLU A 341 15.37 -17.63 -35.16
CA GLU A 341 16.58 -18.31 -35.67
C GLU A 341 16.23 -19.64 -36.34
N VAL A 342 15.01 -20.15 -36.11
CA VAL A 342 14.49 -21.38 -36.71
C VAL A 342 13.13 -21.13 -37.39
N PRO A 343 12.75 -21.95 -38.40
CA PRO A 343 11.43 -21.90 -39.00
C PRO A 343 10.29 -22.08 -37.98
N SER A 344 9.07 -21.72 -38.39
CA SER A 344 7.86 -21.94 -37.56
C SER A 344 7.58 -23.42 -37.27
N GLN A 345 8.06 -24.32 -38.14
CA GLN A 345 8.19 -25.73 -37.80
C GLN A 345 9.35 -25.89 -36.80
N GLY A 346 9.01 -26.26 -35.57
CA GLY A 346 9.96 -26.30 -34.47
C GLY A 346 10.97 -27.44 -34.58
N PRO A 347 12.12 -27.34 -33.89
CA PRO A 347 12.97 -28.50 -33.68
C PRO A 347 12.21 -29.53 -32.84
N LYS A 348 12.37 -30.82 -33.15
CA LYS A 348 11.78 -31.90 -32.34
C LYS A 348 12.14 -31.66 -30.86
N PRO A 349 11.16 -31.69 -29.93
CA PRO A 349 9.81 -32.25 -30.07
C PRO A 349 8.69 -31.24 -30.40
N ILE A 350 9.02 -30.00 -30.74
CA ILE A 350 8.04 -28.95 -31.07
C ILE A 350 7.55 -29.17 -32.51
N ILE A 351 6.23 -29.36 -32.69
CA ILE A 351 5.60 -29.40 -34.02
C ILE A 351 5.60 -27.99 -34.63
N ALA A 352 5.08 -27.03 -33.87
CA ALA A 352 4.88 -25.66 -34.28
C ALA A 352 4.92 -24.74 -33.06
N TRP A 353 5.35 -23.51 -33.26
CA TRP A 353 5.41 -22.52 -32.20
C TRP A 353 5.39 -21.09 -32.76
N CYS A 354 5.07 -20.14 -31.89
CA CYS A 354 5.17 -18.72 -32.18
C CYS A 354 5.43 -17.92 -30.90
N ILE A 355 6.25 -16.87 -31.01
CA ILE A 355 6.19 -15.73 -30.07
C ILE A 355 5.23 -14.72 -30.67
N ASP A 356 4.06 -14.57 -30.05
CA ASP A 356 3.03 -13.63 -30.46
C ASP A 356 3.46 -12.19 -30.13
N TYR A 357 4.18 -12.00 -29.01
CA TYR A 357 4.70 -10.71 -28.58
C TYR A 357 6.07 -10.82 -27.92
N PRO A 358 7.04 -9.95 -28.27
CA PRO A 358 6.95 -8.90 -29.29
C PRO A 358 6.74 -9.49 -30.71
N PRO A 359 6.10 -8.77 -31.65
CA PRO A 359 5.83 -9.29 -32.99
C PRO A 359 7.14 -9.54 -33.76
N LYS A 360 7.09 -10.38 -34.79
CA LYS A 360 8.28 -10.66 -35.63
C LYS A 360 8.74 -9.38 -36.34
N GLY A 361 10.05 -9.16 -36.39
CA GLY A 361 10.63 -7.96 -37.01
C GLY A 361 10.89 -6.86 -35.99
N THR A 362 10.84 -5.61 -36.43
CA THR A 362 11.12 -4.45 -35.57
C THR A 362 9.84 -3.69 -35.28
N SER A 363 9.58 -3.44 -34.00
CA SER A 363 8.42 -2.67 -33.54
C SER A 363 8.81 -1.76 -32.38
N ASN A 364 8.26 -0.55 -32.35
CA ASN A 364 8.35 0.30 -31.17
C ASN A 364 7.36 -0.19 -30.13
N ILE A 365 7.87 -0.58 -28.98
CA ILE A 365 7.08 -1.10 -27.87
C ILE A 365 7.29 -0.23 -26.66
N VAL A 366 6.18 0.13 -26.03
CA VAL A 366 6.18 0.77 -24.71
C VAL A 366 6.58 -0.31 -23.70
N THR A 367 7.79 -0.22 -23.15
CA THR A 367 8.31 -1.16 -22.15
C THR A 367 8.32 -0.52 -20.77
N HIS A 368 7.74 -1.19 -19.77
CA HIS A 368 7.57 -0.69 -18.40
C HIS A 368 8.50 -1.40 -17.42
N LYS A 369 9.81 -1.07 -17.39
CA LYS A 369 10.87 -1.72 -16.58
C LYS A 369 11.06 -3.25 -16.74
N ASP A 370 10.05 -3.93 -17.23
CA ASP A 370 9.94 -5.34 -17.54
C ASP A 370 9.41 -5.46 -18.97
N ILE A 371 9.62 -6.62 -19.58
CA ILE A 371 9.23 -6.95 -20.94
C ILE A 371 8.28 -8.13 -20.88
N ASP A 372 7.08 -7.92 -21.41
CA ASP A 372 6.14 -9.00 -21.62
C ASP A 372 6.58 -9.83 -22.82
N ILE A 373 6.64 -11.15 -22.63
CA ILE A 373 6.88 -12.12 -23.69
C ILE A 373 5.77 -13.16 -23.60
N HIS A 374 5.05 -13.37 -24.70
CA HIS A 374 4.02 -14.38 -24.76
C HIS A 374 3.91 -15.02 -26.13
N GLY A 375 3.36 -16.22 -26.16
CA GLY A 375 3.29 -17.05 -27.35
C GLY A 375 2.77 -18.43 -27.02
N TRP A 376 3.09 -19.38 -27.88
CA TRP A 376 2.64 -20.76 -27.73
C TRP A 376 3.61 -21.76 -28.35
N PHE A 377 3.60 -22.97 -27.81
CA PHE A 377 4.42 -24.10 -28.26
C PHE A 377 3.58 -25.37 -28.28
N LEU A 378 3.55 -26.04 -29.44
CA LEU A 378 2.81 -27.28 -29.63
C LEU A 378 3.78 -28.46 -29.79
N PHE A 379 3.53 -29.56 -29.08
CA PHE A 379 4.44 -30.72 -29.01
C PHE A 379 3.82 -31.96 -29.66
N VAL A 380 4.68 -32.88 -30.12
CA VAL A 380 4.29 -34.14 -30.77
C VAL A 380 3.50 -35.06 -29.84
N ASP A 381 3.94 -35.16 -28.58
CA ASP A 381 3.30 -35.92 -27.50
C ASP A 381 3.23 -35.04 -26.24
N SER A 382 2.34 -35.38 -25.31
CA SER A 382 1.99 -34.74 -24.01
C SER A 382 3.12 -33.99 -23.25
N PRO A 383 2.79 -33.11 -22.27
CA PRO A 383 3.58 -31.91 -21.88
C PRO A 383 5.08 -32.13 -21.64
N LEU A 384 5.87 -31.05 -21.69
CA LEU A 384 7.33 -30.96 -21.49
C LEU A 384 7.96 -31.99 -20.53
N THR A 385 7.25 -32.32 -19.44
CA THR A 385 7.59 -33.35 -18.45
C THR A 385 7.75 -34.77 -19.02
N ALA A 386 6.97 -35.17 -20.01
CA ALA A 386 7.01 -36.51 -20.60
C ALA A 386 8.26 -36.75 -21.47
N ILE A 387 8.88 -35.68 -21.97
CA ILE A 387 9.99 -35.70 -22.92
C ILE A 387 11.29 -35.09 -22.36
N ASN A 388 11.33 -34.84 -21.04
CA ASN A 388 12.47 -34.26 -20.31
C ASN A 388 13.05 -33.00 -20.99
N ALA A 389 12.16 -32.15 -21.52
CA ALA A 389 12.50 -30.90 -22.15
C ALA A 389 12.02 -29.72 -21.29
N SER A 390 12.68 -28.57 -21.41
CA SER A 390 12.25 -27.33 -20.75
C SER A 390 12.44 -26.14 -21.70
N LEU A 391 11.51 -25.19 -21.64
CA LEU A 391 11.59 -23.94 -22.38
C LEU A 391 12.05 -22.84 -21.43
N LYS A 392 13.05 -22.06 -21.84
CA LYS A 392 13.58 -20.97 -21.01
C LYS A 392 13.83 -19.71 -21.79
N ILE A 393 13.70 -18.58 -21.11
CA ILE A 393 14.17 -17.27 -21.57
C ILE A 393 15.44 -16.96 -20.79
N VAL A 394 16.51 -16.61 -21.49
CA VAL A 394 17.78 -16.21 -20.88
C VAL A 394 18.07 -14.77 -21.30
N SER A 395 18.24 -13.88 -20.32
CA SER A 395 18.59 -12.47 -20.57
C SER A 395 20.09 -12.30 -20.84
N ASP A 396 20.50 -11.16 -21.39
CA ASP A 396 21.92 -10.82 -21.66
C ASP A 396 22.79 -10.91 -20.40
N CYS A 397 22.28 -10.47 -19.24
CA CYS A 397 22.97 -10.60 -17.96
C CYS A 397 22.97 -12.02 -17.36
N GLY A 398 22.36 -13.00 -18.03
CA GLY A 398 22.35 -14.41 -17.64
C GLY A 398 21.18 -14.82 -16.75
N THR A 399 20.22 -13.93 -16.47
CA THR A 399 19.02 -14.28 -15.72
C THR A 399 18.17 -15.26 -16.53
N THR A 400 17.74 -16.36 -15.91
CA THR A 400 16.98 -17.42 -16.58
C THR A 400 15.57 -17.50 -16.04
N TYR A 401 14.59 -17.53 -16.94
CA TYR A 401 13.16 -17.64 -16.65
C TYR A 401 12.60 -18.91 -17.27
N GLU A 402 11.95 -19.77 -16.48
CA GLU A 402 11.27 -20.97 -16.97
C GLU A 402 9.93 -20.61 -17.61
N ILE A 403 9.65 -21.20 -18.78
CA ILE A 403 8.36 -21.02 -19.46
C ILE A 403 7.44 -22.18 -19.08
N PHE A 404 6.32 -21.85 -18.44
CA PHE A 404 5.24 -22.78 -18.16
C PHE A 404 4.10 -22.57 -19.14
N LEU A 405 3.65 -23.66 -19.78
CA LEU A 405 2.53 -23.63 -20.72
C LEU A 405 1.22 -23.82 -19.95
N ASN A 406 0.64 -22.72 -19.51
CA ASN A 406 -0.55 -22.70 -18.66
C ASN A 406 -1.69 -21.84 -19.23
N VAL A 407 -1.49 -21.25 -20.42
CA VAL A 407 -2.51 -20.47 -21.09
C VAL A 407 -3.25 -21.37 -22.09
N ASN A 408 -4.56 -21.48 -21.91
CA ASN A 408 -5.43 -22.27 -22.77
C ASN A 408 -5.62 -21.60 -24.14
N ARG A 409 -5.24 -22.27 -25.22
CA ARG A 409 -5.24 -21.82 -26.63
C ARG A 409 -5.82 -22.88 -27.57
N PRO A 410 -7.14 -23.17 -27.46
CA PRO A 410 -7.79 -24.18 -28.30
C PRO A 410 -7.92 -23.73 -29.76
N ASP A 411 -7.81 -22.43 -30.01
CA ASP A 411 -7.72 -21.83 -31.34
C ASP A 411 -6.45 -22.29 -32.08
N VAL A 412 -5.32 -22.37 -31.37
CA VAL A 412 -4.03 -22.80 -31.92
C VAL A 412 -4.02 -24.29 -32.22
N THR A 413 -4.47 -25.12 -31.27
CA THR A 413 -4.52 -26.58 -31.46
C THR A 413 -5.42 -26.93 -32.65
N LYS A 414 -6.59 -26.29 -32.75
CA LYS A 414 -7.50 -26.44 -33.88
C LYS A 414 -6.88 -25.99 -35.21
N ALA A 415 -6.16 -24.86 -35.23
CA ALA A 415 -5.57 -24.33 -36.45
C ALA A 415 -4.43 -25.21 -37.00
N ILE A 416 -3.63 -25.83 -36.11
CA ILE A 416 -2.45 -26.60 -36.50
C ILE A 416 -2.77 -28.09 -36.68
N LEU A 417 -3.55 -28.69 -35.79
CA LEU A 417 -3.86 -30.13 -35.81
C LEU A 417 -5.20 -30.46 -36.49
N GLY A 418 -6.03 -29.45 -36.77
CA GLY A 418 -7.33 -29.60 -37.42
C GLY A 418 -8.50 -29.79 -36.45
N ASN A 419 -9.67 -30.13 -36.97
CA ASN A 419 -10.89 -30.31 -36.19
C ASN A 419 -10.86 -31.62 -35.40
N GLY A 420 -10.66 -31.52 -34.08
CA GLY A 420 -10.71 -32.61 -33.12
C GLY A 420 -11.02 -32.10 -31.70
N ILE A 421 -11.45 -33.00 -30.81
CA ILE A 421 -11.56 -32.70 -29.37
C ILE A 421 -10.22 -33.03 -28.73
N TYR A 422 -9.49 -32.01 -28.27
CA TYR A 422 -8.19 -32.15 -27.61
C TYR A 422 -8.35 -32.01 -26.10
N SER A 423 -7.51 -32.72 -25.34
CA SER A 423 -7.47 -32.59 -23.88
C SER A 423 -7.07 -31.17 -23.45
N ASP A 424 -7.46 -30.78 -22.23
CA ASP A 424 -7.06 -29.50 -21.65
C ASP A 424 -5.54 -29.35 -21.55
N GLU A 425 -4.82 -30.45 -21.32
CA GLU A 425 -3.36 -30.47 -21.33
C GLU A 425 -2.76 -30.07 -22.69
N LEU A 426 -3.36 -30.51 -23.80
CA LEU A 426 -2.90 -30.14 -25.14
C LEU A 426 -3.29 -28.70 -25.49
N ASN A 427 -4.44 -28.23 -25.00
CA ASN A 427 -4.91 -26.87 -25.20
C ASN A 427 -4.14 -25.85 -24.36
N ASN A 428 -3.54 -26.24 -23.23
CA ASN A 428 -2.66 -25.38 -22.43
C ASN A 428 -1.27 -25.24 -23.07
N CYS A 429 -1.21 -24.83 -24.33
CA CYS A 429 0.02 -24.69 -25.11
C CYS A 429 0.55 -23.25 -25.14
N GLY A 430 -0.18 -22.28 -24.59
CA GLY A 430 0.23 -20.89 -24.52
C GLY A 430 1.00 -20.56 -23.24
N PHE A 431 1.78 -19.48 -23.28
CA PHE A 431 2.44 -18.92 -22.11
C PHE A 431 2.38 -17.39 -22.13
N ARG A 432 2.47 -16.79 -20.95
CA ARG A 432 2.74 -15.36 -20.77
C ARG A 432 3.67 -15.17 -19.59
N ILE A 433 4.75 -14.45 -19.81
CA ILE A 433 5.74 -14.17 -18.78
C ILE A 433 6.24 -12.73 -18.91
N THR A 434 6.46 -12.11 -17.77
CA THR A 434 7.03 -10.76 -17.66
C THR A 434 8.46 -10.92 -17.14
N VAL A 435 9.44 -10.42 -17.90
CA VAL A 435 10.88 -10.55 -17.58
C VAL A 435 11.48 -9.18 -17.27
N THR A 436 12.45 -9.11 -16.38
CA THR A 436 13.11 -7.83 -16.02
C THR A 436 13.86 -7.26 -17.22
N TYR A 437 13.80 -5.94 -17.44
CA TYR A 437 14.44 -5.26 -18.58
C TYR A 437 15.93 -5.61 -18.71
N ASP A 438 16.31 -5.97 -19.94
CA ASP A 438 17.66 -6.28 -20.38
C ASP A 438 17.77 -5.98 -21.89
N LYS A 439 18.99 -5.90 -22.41
CA LYS A 439 19.25 -5.52 -23.82
C LYS A 439 18.91 -6.62 -24.82
N GLU A 440 18.94 -7.87 -24.37
CA GLU A 440 18.70 -9.04 -25.22
C GLU A 440 18.10 -10.17 -24.38
N TYR A 441 17.23 -10.96 -25.03
CA TYR A 441 16.69 -12.19 -24.49
C TYR A 441 16.73 -13.29 -25.55
N LYS A 442 17.05 -14.50 -25.12
CA LYS A 442 17.11 -15.69 -25.96
C LYS A 442 16.13 -16.74 -25.46
N VAL A 443 15.23 -17.16 -26.34
CA VAL A 443 14.27 -18.22 -26.07
C VAL A 443 14.88 -19.55 -26.51
N TYR A 444 15.06 -20.47 -25.57
CA TYR A 444 15.71 -21.77 -25.79
C TYR A 444 14.77 -22.93 -25.51
N LEU A 445 14.91 -23.98 -26.31
CA LEU A 445 14.51 -25.33 -25.96
C LEU A 445 15.71 -26.08 -25.38
N TYR A 446 15.59 -26.59 -24.16
CA TYR A 446 16.54 -27.51 -23.56
C TYR A 446 16.01 -28.94 -23.66
N ASN A 447 16.87 -29.85 -24.10
CA ASN A 447 16.60 -31.28 -24.14
C ASN A 447 17.85 -32.02 -23.63
N GLY A 448 17.85 -32.41 -22.37
CA GLY A 448 19.06 -32.86 -21.67
C GLY A 448 20.15 -31.78 -21.68
N ASN A 449 21.34 -32.13 -22.17
CA ASN A 449 22.48 -31.20 -22.26
C ASN A 449 22.46 -30.32 -23.53
N ASN A 450 21.54 -30.59 -24.46
CA ASN A 450 21.45 -29.83 -25.70
C ASN A 450 20.51 -28.64 -25.51
N ARG A 451 20.93 -27.45 -25.98
CA ARG A 451 20.08 -26.27 -26.07
C ARG A 451 19.95 -25.82 -27.52
N THR A 452 18.72 -25.56 -27.96
CA THR A 452 18.41 -25.07 -29.30
C THR A 452 17.81 -23.68 -29.18
N LEU A 453 18.41 -22.69 -29.84
CA LEU A 453 17.92 -21.31 -29.88
C LEU A 453 16.70 -21.24 -30.81
N LEU A 454 15.59 -20.69 -30.30
CA LEU A 454 14.34 -20.54 -31.06
C LEU A 454 14.17 -19.11 -31.57
N SER A 455 14.34 -18.13 -30.68
CA SER A 455 14.18 -16.71 -30.99
C SER A 455 15.14 -15.85 -30.19
N THR A 456 15.55 -14.73 -30.78
CA THR A 456 16.28 -13.64 -30.14
C THR A 456 15.39 -12.41 -30.12
N ILE A 457 15.31 -11.74 -28.96
CA ILE A 457 14.58 -10.50 -28.75
C ILE A 457 15.61 -9.46 -28.30
N GLN A 458 15.86 -8.45 -29.12
CA GLN A 458 16.77 -7.35 -28.83
C GLN A 458 15.97 -6.10 -28.48
N VAL A 459 16.46 -5.35 -27.51
CA VAL A 459 15.81 -4.19 -26.93
C VAL A 459 16.80 -3.04 -26.94
N SER A 460 16.50 -2.02 -27.75
CA SER A 460 17.27 -0.79 -27.83
C SER A 460 16.40 0.39 -27.44
N ASN A 461 16.96 1.32 -26.66
CA ASN A 461 16.30 2.60 -26.33
C ASN A 461 16.51 3.64 -27.43
#